data_AF-A0A0Q7GJA0-F1
#
_entry.id   AF-A0A0Q7GJA0-F1
#
_cell.length_a   1.000
_cell.length_b   1.000
_cell.length_c   1.000
_cell.angle_alpha   90.00
_cell.angle_beta   90.00
_cell.angle_gamma   90.00
#
_symmetry.space_group_name_H-M   'P 1'
#
loop_
_entity.id
_entity.type
_entity.pdbx_description
1 polymer ?
#
loop_
_entity_poly.entity_id
_entity_poly.type
_entity_poly.pdbx_seq_one_letter_code
_entity_poly.pdbx_strand_id
1 'polypeptide(L)'
;MNKFRAFLVVLFFVSFNSFACLNGETKILKNGAYVYIDYRGLVPHGHHFLSREFPQIIKQLDSLYRKTNDIDYLSDKGYILIVQKKYDEALELYLNIEKIKPNRYSTASNIGTLYELIGENQKAYEWIKKSIQINPESHNGSEWLHLNILQAKIKKIDDAHLGEFLINNSFGKDVIPKIDLPKETLKELAKSIYYQANERMSFIKPKDKIISALLFELGNAVKIIGENENAIRIYNLAKEYGFQDELVNQRIIYCYQSKNKYVEKENQKLYENIIKVKRSKQGVDVDYVGQIESVLVILSIVAALLLIVSIILYLKWKNLRD
;
A
#
# COMPACT_ATOMS: atom_id res chain seq x y z
N MET A 1 54.08 -18.31 -0.96
CA MET A 1 53.58 -17.55 0.21
C MET A 1 52.51 -16.57 -0.27
N ASN A 2 51.25 -16.96 -0.13
CA ASN A 2 50.06 -16.17 -0.46
C ASN A 2 49.89 -15.00 0.50
N LYS A 3 49.63 -13.78 0.00
CA LYS A 3 48.84 -12.76 0.72
C LYS A 3 48.05 -11.89 -0.27
N PHE A 4 46.99 -12.47 -0.84
CA PHE A 4 45.90 -11.69 -1.43
C PHE A 4 45.10 -11.10 -0.27
N ARG A 5 45.15 -9.77 -0.08
CA ARG A 5 44.32 -9.08 0.92
C ARG A 5 42.94 -8.83 0.29
N ALA A 6 41.97 -9.66 0.63
CA ALA A 6 40.57 -9.41 0.32
C ALA A 6 40.05 -8.25 1.20
N PHE A 7 39.59 -7.18 0.57
CA PHE A 7 38.82 -6.13 1.24
C PHE A 7 37.39 -6.63 1.42
N LEU A 8 36.98 -6.91 2.66
CA LEU A 8 35.59 -7.16 3.01
C LEU A 8 34.87 -5.81 3.08
N VAL A 9 34.11 -5.49 2.03
CA VAL A 9 33.11 -4.42 2.09
C VAL A 9 31.92 -4.96 2.89
N VAL A 10 31.87 -4.64 4.18
CA VAL A 10 30.69 -4.89 5.01
C VAL A 10 29.64 -3.84 4.63
N LEU A 11 28.74 -4.20 3.72
CA LEU A 11 27.50 -3.49 3.47
C LEU A 11 26.64 -3.60 4.72
N PHE A 12 26.68 -2.58 5.57
CA PHE A 12 25.65 -2.35 6.58
C PHE A 12 24.35 -2.03 5.82
N PHE A 13 23.50 -3.04 5.65
CA PHE A 13 22.09 -2.79 5.39
C PHE A 13 21.54 -2.12 6.65
N VAL A 14 21.50 -0.78 6.65
CA VAL A 14 20.59 -0.06 7.53
C VAL A 14 19.20 -0.46 7.06
N SER A 15 18.64 -1.49 7.67
CA SER A 15 17.22 -1.78 7.55
C SER A 15 16.49 -0.61 8.20
N PHE A 16 16.15 0.38 7.38
CA PHE A 16 15.05 1.24 7.75
C PHE A 16 13.88 0.30 8.03
N ASN A 17 13.34 0.35 9.26
CA ASN A 17 12.03 -0.20 9.58
C ASN A 17 10.97 0.62 8.85
N SER A 18 11.07 0.73 7.51
CA SER A 18 9.96 1.12 6.68
C SER A 18 8.94 0.01 6.80
N PHE A 19 7.73 0.38 7.16
CA PHE A 19 6.56 -0.47 7.03
C PHE A 19 6.68 -1.17 5.66
N ALA A 20 6.82 -2.50 5.64
CA ALA A 20 6.71 -3.22 4.39
C ALA A 20 5.31 -2.89 3.87
N CYS A 21 5.26 -2.06 2.83
CA CYS A 21 4.04 -1.47 2.30
C CYS A 21 2.99 -2.56 2.10
N LEU A 22 1.71 -2.22 2.29
CA LEU A 22 0.64 -3.01 1.67
C LEU A 22 1.02 -3.16 0.19
N ASN A 23 1.35 -4.39 -0.22
CA ASN A 23 1.59 -4.68 -1.61
C ASN A 23 0.26 -4.43 -2.33
N GLY A 24 0.30 -3.62 -3.38
CA GLY A 24 -0.86 -3.38 -4.23
C GLY A 24 -1.40 -4.72 -4.73
N GLU A 25 -2.71 -4.87 -4.71
CA GLU A 25 -3.35 -6.11 -5.08
C GLU A 25 -3.38 -6.28 -6.59
N THR A 26 -3.25 -7.51 -7.04
CA THR A 26 -3.35 -7.84 -8.46
C THR A 26 -4.28 -9.01 -8.59
N LYS A 27 -5.39 -8.82 -9.33
CA LYS A 27 -6.30 -9.90 -9.64
C LYS A 27 -5.96 -10.46 -11.03
N ILE A 28 -5.38 -11.65 -11.02
CA ILE A 28 -5.11 -12.43 -12.24
C ILE A 28 -6.11 -13.58 -12.28
N LEU A 29 -6.77 -13.73 -13.42
CA LEU A 29 -7.65 -14.86 -13.70
C LEU A 29 -6.84 -16.10 -14.04
N LYS A 30 -7.47 -17.27 -14.01
CA LYS A 30 -6.82 -18.56 -14.29
C LYS A 30 -6.24 -18.66 -15.70
N ASN A 31 -6.80 -17.95 -16.67
CA ASN A 31 -6.25 -17.85 -18.03
C ASN A 31 -5.05 -16.87 -18.15
N GLY A 32 -4.60 -16.27 -17.05
CA GLY A 32 -3.52 -15.29 -17.01
C GLY A 32 -3.93 -13.85 -17.30
N ALA A 33 -5.22 -13.57 -17.54
CA ALA A 33 -5.68 -12.22 -17.80
C ALA A 33 -5.73 -11.38 -16.51
N TYR A 34 -5.31 -10.13 -16.60
CA TYR A 34 -5.36 -9.17 -15.49
C TYR A 34 -6.74 -8.50 -15.44
N VAL A 35 -7.37 -8.48 -14.26
CA VAL A 35 -8.60 -7.71 -14.03
C VAL A 35 -8.27 -6.31 -13.52
N TYR A 36 -7.32 -6.19 -12.61
CA TYR A 36 -6.77 -4.93 -12.14
C TYR A 36 -5.36 -5.13 -11.57
N ILE A 37 -4.61 -4.03 -11.52
CA ILE A 37 -3.33 -3.91 -10.82
C ILE A 37 -3.43 -2.64 -9.99
N ASP A 38 -3.46 -2.79 -8.67
CA ASP A 38 -3.63 -1.67 -7.76
C ASP A 38 -2.31 -1.06 -7.30
N TYR A 39 -2.41 0.18 -6.86
CA TYR A 39 -1.30 0.93 -6.28
C TYR A 39 -0.91 0.39 -4.89
N ARG A 40 0.37 0.51 -4.54
CA ARG A 40 0.88 0.16 -3.20
C ARG A 40 0.70 1.34 -2.26
N GLY A 41 -0.10 1.21 -1.20
CA GLY A 41 -0.25 2.30 -0.23
C GLY A 41 -1.24 2.00 0.89
N LEU A 42 -1.37 2.95 1.81
CA LEU A 42 -2.31 2.88 2.94
C LEU A 42 -3.63 3.63 2.67
N VAL A 43 -3.72 4.35 1.55
CA VAL A 43 -4.90 5.14 1.17
C VAL A 43 -5.72 4.32 0.17
N PRO A 44 -6.95 3.90 0.51
CA PRO A 44 -7.78 3.12 -0.40
C PRO A 44 -8.31 4.01 -1.53
N HIS A 45 -8.44 3.43 -2.72
CA HIS A 45 -8.87 4.14 -3.93
C HIS A 45 -9.95 3.38 -4.73
N GLY A 46 -10.24 2.14 -4.34
CA GLY A 46 -10.95 1.19 -5.19
C GLY A 46 -10.07 0.65 -6.30
N HIS A 47 -10.49 -0.46 -6.88
CA HIS A 47 -9.77 -1.13 -7.95
C HIS A 47 -9.94 -0.38 -9.28
N HIS A 48 -8.85 -0.27 -10.03
CA HIS A 48 -8.90 0.21 -11.41
C HIS A 48 -9.03 -0.96 -12.39
N PHE A 49 -10.27 -1.26 -12.78
CA PHE A 49 -10.57 -2.43 -13.64
C PHE A 49 -10.20 -2.22 -15.12
N LEU A 50 -9.45 -3.18 -15.67
CA LEU A 50 -9.03 -3.26 -17.08
C LEU A 50 -10.17 -3.79 -17.98
N SER A 51 -11.28 -3.06 -18.03
CA SER A 51 -12.57 -3.56 -18.54
C SER A 51 -12.68 -3.74 -20.07
N ARG A 52 -11.77 -3.16 -20.85
CA ARG A 52 -11.85 -3.15 -22.33
C ARG A 52 -11.86 -4.55 -22.95
N GLU A 53 -11.18 -5.51 -22.31
CA GLU A 53 -10.96 -6.85 -22.86
C GLU A 53 -11.93 -7.91 -22.30
N PHE A 54 -12.83 -7.53 -21.40
CA PHE A 54 -13.74 -8.46 -20.74
C PHE A 54 -14.59 -9.30 -21.70
N PRO A 55 -15.15 -8.78 -22.82
CA PRO A 55 -15.90 -9.62 -23.76
C PRO A 55 -15.07 -10.75 -24.39
N GLN A 56 -13.80 -10.46 -24.73
CA GLN A 56 -12.87 -11.46 -25.29
C GLN A 56 -12.45 -12.47 -24.21
N ILE A 57 -12.14 -11.98 -23.01
CA ILE A 57 -11.77 -12.81 -21.87
C ILE A 57 -12.90 -13.78 -21.52
N ILE A 58 -14.16 -13.32 -21.44
CA ILE A 58 -15.32 -14.19 -21.15
C ILE A 58 -15.45 -15.30 -22.20
N LYS A 59 -15.29 -15.00 -23.50
CA LYS A 59 -15.32 -16.02 -24.56
C LYS A 59 -14.20 -17.05 -24.39
N GLN A 60 -13.01 -16.62 -23.98
CA GLN A 60 -11.89 -17.51 -23.72
C GLN A 60 -12.16 -18.42 -22.51
N LEU A 61 -12.68 -17.86 -21.41
CA LEU A 61 -13.06 -18.62 -20.21
C LEU A 61 -14.12 -19.68 -20.52
N ASP A 62 -15.15 -19.34 -21.31
CA ASP A 62 -16.18 -20.29 -21.74
C ASP A 62 -15.59 -21.43 -22.58
N SER A 63 -14.68 -21.13 -23.51
CA SER A 63 -13.98 -22.13 -24.32
C SER A 63 -13.11 -23.06 -23.46
N LEU A 64 -12.35 -22.49 -22.52
CA LEU A 64 -11.49 -23.23 -21.61
C LEU A 64 -12.31 -24.13 -20.67
N TYR A 65 -13.43 -23.65 -20.14
CA TYR A 65 -14.35 -24.46 -19.36
C TYR A 65 -14.89 -25.64 -20.17
N ARG A 66 -15.39 -25.44 -21.40
CA ARG A 66 -15.89 -26.54 -22.25
C ARG A 66 -14.83 -27.61 -22.52
N LYS A 67 -13.55 -27.22 -22.63
CA LYS A 67 -12.44 -28.13 -22.89
C LYS A 67 -12.01 -28.91 -21.64
N THR A 68 -12.08 -28.30 -20.46
CA THR A 68 -11.42 -28.83 -19.24
C THR A 68 -12.40 -29.24 -18.15
N ASN A 69 -13.65 -28.79 -18.23
CA ASN A 69 -14.67 -28.84 -17.18
C ASN A 69 -14.19 -28.24 -15.85
N ASP A 70 -13.22 -27.33 -15.89
CA ASP A 70 -12.62 -26.72 -14.71
C ASP A 70 -13.46 -25.51 -14.24
N ILE A 71 -14.15 -25.70 -13.12
CA ILE A 71 -15.09 -24.74 -12.52
C ILE A 71 -14.46 -23.38 -12.22
N ASP A 72 -13.14 -23.29 -12.05
CA ASP A 72 -12.50 -22.01 -11.78
C ASP A 72 -12.66 -21.02 -12.95
N TYR A 73 -12.77 -21.50 -14.20
CA TYR A 73 -13.06 -20.62 -15.35
C TYR A 73 -14.46 -20.01 -15.29
N LEU A 74 -15.47 -20.76 -14.82
CA LEU A 74 -16.80 -20.20 -14.55
C LEU A 74 -16.76 -19.23 -13.36
N SER A 75 -15.99 -19.56 -12.34
CA SER A 75 -15.79 -18.69 -11.17
C SER A 75 -15.16 -17.35 -11.56
N ASP A 76 -14.20 -17.35 -12.48
CA ASP A 76 -13.57 -16.15 -13.02
C ASP A 76 -14.53 -15.36 -13.92
N LYS A 77 -15.34 -16.03 -14.73
CA LYS A 77 -16.41 -15.39 -15.50
C LYS A 77 -17.40 -14.68 -14.58
N GLY A 78 -17.84 -15.34 -13.51
CA GLY A 78 -18.71 -14.74 -12.49
C GLY A 78 -18.11 -13.49 -11.87
N TYR A 79 -16.80 -13.49 -11.62
CA TYR A 79 -16.11 -12.31 -11.09
C TYR A 79 -16.13 -11.15 -12.09
N ILE A 80 -15.88 -11.41 -13.37
CA ILE A 80 -15.99 -10.37 -14.41
C ILE A 80 -17.43 -9.83 -14.49
N LEU A 81 -18.45 -10.68 -14.37
CA LEU A 81 -19.85 -10.24 -14.37
C LEU A 81 -20.15 -9.33 -13.16
N ILE A 82 -19.61 -9.61 -11.97
CA ILE A 82 -19.67 -8.72 -10.80
C ILE A 82 -19.06 -7.36 -11.14
N VAL A 83 -17.86 -7.33 -11.72
CA VAL A 83 -17.17 -6.09 -12.11
C VAL A 83 -17.97 -5.30 -13.15
N GLN A 84 -18.64 -6.00 -14.08
CA GLN A 84 -19.54 -5.40 -15.06
C GLN A 84 -20.91 -4.99 -14.48
N LYS A 85 -21.12 -5.16 -13.17
CA LYS A 85 -22.37 -4.89 -12.45
C LYS A 85 -23.57 -5.72 -12.93
N LYS A 86 -23.31 -6.87 -13.54
CA LYS A 86 -24.32 -7.84 -13.98
C LYS A 86 -24.65 -8.82 -12.85
N TYR A 87 -25.21 -8.27 -11.77
CA TYR A 87 -25.34 -9.01 -10.51
C TYR A 87 -26.26 -10.22 -10.61
N ASP A 88 -27.38 -10.12 -11.31
CA ASP A 88 -28.31 -11.24 -11.47
C ASP A 88 -27.69 -12.40 -12.28
N GLU A 89 -27.06 -12.08 -13.42
CA GLU A 89 -26.33 -13.07 -14.24
C GLU A 89 -25.21 -13.75 -13.44
N ALA A 90 -24.46 -12.98 -12.65
CA ALA A 90 -23.39 -13.50 -11.81
C ALA A 90 -23.93 -14.39 -10.68
N LEU A 91 -25.04 -14.00 -10.03
CA LEU A 91 -25.65 -14.76 -8.95
C LEU A 91 -26.19 -16.10 -9.46
N GLU A 92 -26.89 -16.11 -10.60
CA GLU A 92 -27.34 -17.35 -11.23
C GLU A 92 -26.15 -18.28 -11.54
N LEU A 93 -25.07 -17.73 -12.11
CA LEU A 93 -23.86 -18.49 -12.42
C LEU A 93 -23.23 -19.10 -11.15
N TYR A 94 -23.05 -18.31 -10.09
CA TYR A 94 -22.46 -18.82 -8.84
C TYR A 94 -23.35 -19.82 -8.11
N LEU A 95 -24.68 -19.65 -8.14
CA LEU A 95 -25.62 -20.64 -7.60
C LEU A 95 -25.53 -21.96 -8.37
N ASN A 96 -25.34 -21.92 -9.69
CA ASN A 96 -25.11 -23.12 -10.49
C ASN A 96 -23.73 -23.74 -10.21
N ILE A 97 -22.68 -22.93 -10.01
CA ILE A 97 -21.37 -23.42 -9.57
C ILE A 97 -21.49 -24.16 -8.23
N GLU A 98 -22.23 -23.63 -7.26
CA GLU A 98 -22.42 -24.28 -5.96
C GLU A 98 -23.16 -25.61 -6.09
N LYS A 99 -24.13 -25.75 -7.01
CA LYS A 99 -24.78 -27.04 -7.29
C LYS A 99 -23.82 -28.08 -7.87
N ILE A 100 -22.92 -27.66 -8.76
CA ILE A 100 -21.96 -28.56 -9.43
C ILE A 100 -20.82 -28.95 -8.49
N LYS A 101 -20.25 -27.96 -7.78
CA LYS A 101 -19.11 -28.13 -6.88
C LYS A 101 -19.36 -27.36 -5.58
N PRO A 102 -20.11 -27.95 -4.63
CA PRO A 102 -20.47 -27.29 -3.39
C PRO A 102 -19.26 -27.06 -2.48
N ASN A 103 -19.45 -26.24 -1.45
CA ASN A 103 -18.51 -26.05 -0.35
C ASN A 103 -17.15 -25.45 -0.78
N ARG A 104 -17.15 -24.58 -1.80
CA ARG A 104 -15.98 -23.76 -2.16
C ARG A 104 -16.07 -22.42 -1.45
N TYR A 105 -15.02 -22.03 -0.72
CA TYR A 105 -14.98 -20.73 -0.04
C TYR A 105 -15.19 -19.57 -1.04
N SER A 106 -14.57 -19.65 -2.23
CA SER A 106 -14.65 -18.61 -3.25
C SER A 106 -16.06 -18.48 -3.84
N THR A 107 -16.76 -19.60 -4.05
CA THR A 107 -18.17 -19.56 -4.47
C THR A 107 -19.03 -18.94 -3.39
N ALA A 108 -18.92 -19.41 -2.14
CA ALA A 108 -19.72 -18.91 -1.03
C ALA A 108 -19.50 -17.40 -0.79
N SER A 109 -18.24 -16.95 -0.84
CA SER A 109 -17.90 -15.54 -0.66
C SER A 109 -18.47 -14.66 -1.77
N ASN A 110 -18.37 -15.08 -3.03
CA ASN A 110 -18.92 -14.31 -4.15
C ASN A 110 -20.45 -14.25 -4.13
N ILE A 111 -21.13 -15.33 -3.72
CA ILE A 111 -22.58 -15.31 -3.50
C ILE A 111 -22.94 -14.31 -2.39
N GLY A 112 -22.19 -14.31 -1.28
CA GLY A 112 -22.37 -13.36 -0.19
C GLY A 112 -22.22 -11.91 -0.65
N THR A 113 -21.13 -11.60 -1.37
CA THR A 113 -20.88 -10.27 -1.95
C THR A 113 -21.98 -9.87 -2.94
N LEU A 114 -22.47 -10.80 -3.77
CA LEU A 114 -23.57 -10.52 -4.70
C LEU A 114 -24.87 -10.18 -3.98
N TYR A 115 -25.23 -10.93 -2.94
CA TYR A 115 -26.38 -10.57 -2.11
C TYR A 115 -26.20 -9.22 -1.41
N GLU A 116 -24.97 -8.86 -0.97
CA GLU A 116 -24.70 -7.53 -0.42
C GLU A 116 -24.96 -6.44 -1.47
N LEU A 117 -24.45 -6.62 -2.69
CA LEU A 117 -24.58 -5.66 -3.80
C LEU A 117 -26.04 -5.51 -4.27
N ILE A 118 -26.85 -6.57 -4.16
CA ILE A 118 -28.28 -6.57 -4.46
C ILE A 118 -29.11 -5.96 -3.30
N GLY A 119 -28.54 -5.87 -2.09
CA GLY A 119 -29.20 -5.32 -0.90
C GLY A 119 -29.84 -6.36 0.03
N GLU A 120 -29.69 -7.64 -0.26
CA GLU A 120 -30.19 -8.78 0.51
C GLU A 120 -29.24 -9.12 1.68
N ASN A 121 -29.04 -8.16 2.59
CA ASN A 121 -27.98 -8.21 3.60
C ASN A 121 -28.02 -9.44 4.52
N GLN A 122 -29.21 -9.96 4.84
CA GLN A 122 -29.32 -11.18 5.65
C GLN A 122 -28.78 -12.41 4.92
N LYS A 123 -29.10 -12.56 3.62
CA LYS A 123 -28.56 -13.67 2.81
C LYS A 123 -27.05 -13.50 2.62
N ALA A 124 -26.60 -12.27 2.39
CA ALA A 124 -25.19 -11.95 2.33
C ALA A 124 -24.46 -12.42 3.59
N TYR A 125 -25.01 -12.10 4.77
CA TYR A 125 -24.43 -12.48 6.06
C TYR A 125 -24.28 -14.00 6.21
N GLU A 126 -25.31 -14.79 5.88
CA GLU A 126 -25.22 -16.25 5.97
C GLU A 126 -24.17 -16.83 5.02
N TRP A 127 -24.08 -16.32 3.79
CA TRP A 127 -23.12 -16.80 2.79
C TRP A 127 -21.68 -16.42 3.10
N ILE A 128 -21.44 -15.20 3.57
CA ILE A 128 -20.11 -14.78 4.05
C ILE A 128 -19.72 -15.57 5.30
N LYS A 129 -20.65 -15.80 6.23
CA LYS A 129 -20.39 -16.64 7.40
C LYS A 129 -19.99 -18.06 7.00
N LYS A 130 -20.67 -18.63 6.01
CA LYS A 130 -20.31 -19.93 5.42
C LYS A 130 -18.92 -19.89 4.76
N SER A 131 -18.57 -18.83 4.02
CA SER A 131 -17.24 -18.74 3.39
C SER A 131 -16.11 -18.72 4.41
N ILE A 132 -16.27 -17.98 5.53
CA ILE A 132 -15.32 -17.95 6.64
C ILE A 132 -15.17 -19.31 7.30
N GLN A 133 -16.27 -20.05 7.50
CA GLN A 133 -16.22 -21.41 8.06
C GLN A 133 -15.40 -22.38 7.19
N ILE A 134 -15.42 -22.19 5.86
CA ILE A 134 -14.66 -23.02 4.92
C ILE A 134 -13.19 -22.56 4.87
N ASN A 135 -12.94 -21.25 4.84
CA ASN A 135 -11.59 -20.68 4.81
C ASN A 135 -11.52 -19.39 5.65
N PRO A 136 -11.05 -19.48 6.91
CA PRO A 136 -10.92 -18.33 7.80
C PRO A 136 -9.93 -17.26 7.33
N GLU A 137 -8.93 -17.65 6.52
CA GLU A 137 -7.88 -16.75 6.01
C GLU A 137 -8.26 -16.05 4.70
N SER A 138 -9.50 -16.23 4.22
CA SER A 138 -9.98 -15.57 3.00
C SER A 138 -9.94 -14.03 3.11
N HIS A 139 -9.71 -13.36 1.98
CA HIS A 139 -9.47 -11.92 1.88
C HIS A 139 -8.47 -11.39 2.93
N ASN A 140 -7.33 -12.07 3.05
CA ASN A 140 -6.27 -11.72 3.99
C ASN A 140 -6.74 -11.67 5.45
N GLY A 141 -7.71 -12.51 5.83
CA GLY A 141 -8.27 -12.58 7.18
C GLY A 141 -9.20 -11.42 7.55
N SER A 142 -9.70 -10.65 6.57
CA SER A 142 -10.52 -9.44 6.82
C SER A 142 -12.03 -9.67 6.83
N GLU A 143 -12.51 -10.88 6.54
CA GLU A 143 -13.94 -11.19 6.41
C GLU A 143 -14.76 -11.05 7.71
N TRP A 144 -14.12 -11.07 8.88
CA TRP A 144 -14.82 -10.74 10.14
C TRP A 144 -15.41 -9.31 10.10
N LEU A 145 -14.70 -8.37 9.47
CA LEU A 145 -15.14 -6.99 9.33
C LEU A 145 -16.27 -6.87 8.30
N HIS A 146 -16.26 -7.72 7.25
CA HIS A 146 -17.38 -7.84 6.32
C HIS A 146 -18.67 -8.28 7.05
N LEU A 147 -18.59 -9.28 7.93
CA LEU A 147 -19.73 -9.68 8.75
C LEU A 147 -20.24 -8.53 9.62
N ASN A 148 -19.34 -7.75 10.24
CA ASN A 148 -19.74 -6.58 11.03
C ASN A 148 -20.43 -5.53 10.16
N ILE A 149 -19.94 -5.26 8.94
CA ILE A 149 -20.59 -4.35 7.98
C ILE A 149 -22.01 -4.82 7.68
N LEU A 150 -22.20 -6.11 7.38
CA LEU A 150 -23.51 -6.69 7.10
C LEU A 150 -24.44 -6.61 8.32
N GLN A 151 -23.92 -6.91 9.51
CA GLN A 151 -24.69 -6.75 10.75
C GLN A 151 -25.08 -5.29 11.00
N ALA A 152 -24.19 -4.34 10.72
CA ALA A 152 -24.48 -2.92 10.87
C ALA A 152 -25.64 -2.49 9.95
N LYS A 153 -25.64 -2.98 8.71
CA LYS A 153 -26.73 -2.78 7.74
C LYS A 153 -28.04 -3.42 8.20
N ILE A 154 -28.01 -4.66 8.69
CA ILE A 154 -29.19 -5.39 9.18
C ILE A 154 -29.80 -4.70 10.41
N LYS A 155 -28.97 -4.35 11.40
CA LYS A 155 -29.39 -3.72 12.66
C LYS A 155 -29.69 -2.23 12.52
N LYS A 156 -29.32 -1.61 11.39
CA LYS A 156 -29.43 -0.17 11.14
C LYS A 156 -28.74 0.66 12.23
N ILE A 157 -27.49 0.30 12.52
CA ILE A 157 -26.66 1.01 13.50
C ILE A 157 -26.59 2.51 13.15
N ASP A 158 -26.72 3.35 14.18
CA ASP A 158 -26.61 4.80 14.07
C ASP A 158 -25.17 5.24 13.76
N ASP A 159 -25.03 6.45 13.24
CA ASP A 159 -23.74 6.95 12.77
C ASP A 159 -22.74 7.21 13.92
N ALA A 160 -23.22 7.50 15.13
CA ALA A 160 -22.39 7.84 16.28
C ALA A 160 -21.59 6.65 16.82
N HIS A 161 -22.15 5.43 16.70
CA HIS A 161 -21.53 4.19 17.15
C HIS A 161 -21.06 3.29 16.00
N LEU A 162 -21.25 3.72 14.74
CA LEU A 162 -20.98 2.90 13.57
C LEU A 162 -19.51 2.45 13.49
N GLY A 163 -18.57 3.39 13.60
CA GLY A 163 -17.13 3.07 13.51
C GLY A 163 -16.70 2.04 14.55
N GLU A 164 -17.08 2.27 15.81
CA GLU A 164 -16.75 1.37 16.93
C GLU A 164 -17.38 -0.02 16.75
N PHE A 165 -18.63 -0.08 16.29
CA PHE A 165 -19.32 -1.32 15.97
C PHE A 165 -18.63 -2.10 14.85
N LEU A 166 -18.19 -1.41 13.80
CA LEU A 166 -17.53 -2.05 12.66
C LEU A 166 -16.22 -2.72 13.08
N ILE A 167 -15.38 -2.04 13.85
CA ILE A 167 -14.03 -2.52 14.19
C ILE A 167 -13.96 -3.33 15.49
N ASN A 168 -15.07 -3.46 16.23
CA ASN A 168 -15.12 -4.06 17.57
C ASN A 168 -14.07 -3.45 18.54
N ASN A 169 -13.88 -2.15 18.44
CA ASN A 169 -12.88 -1.41 19.22
C ASN A 169 -13.21 0.10 19.21
N SER A 170 -12.46 0.90 19.95
CA SER A 170 -12.63 2.36 19.92
C SER A 170 -11.28 3.06 20.01
N PHE A 171 -11.10 4.08 19.17
CA PHE A 171 -9.95 4.99 19.25
C PHE A 171 -10.20 6.18 20.20
N GLY A 172 -11.35 6.17 20.90
CA GLY A 172 -11.81 7.25 21.75
C GLY A 172 -12.30 8.48 20.98
N LYS A 173 -12.77 9.48 21.72
CA LYS A 173 -13.30 10.75 21.20
C LYS A 173 -12.34 11.93 21.37
N ASP A 174 -11.14 11.67 21.91
CA ASP A 174 -10.07 12.66 22.03
C ASP A 174 -9.51 13.05 20.65
N VAL A 175 -8.97 14.27 20.56
CA VAL A 175 -8.21 14.76 19.40
C VAL A 175 -7.04 13.84 19.06
N ILE A 176 -6.40 13.26 20.08
CA ILE A 176 -5.33 12.27 19.90
C ILE A 176 -5.98 10.89 20.01
N PRO A 177 -6.14 10.15 18.90
CA PRO A 177 -6.70 8.80 18.96
C PRO A 177 -5.80 7.88 19.78
N LYS A 178 -6.41 7.02 20.59
CA LYS A 178 -5.72 6.07 21.47
C LYS A 178 -6.41 4.73 21.40
N ILE A 179 -5.63 3.65 21.38
CA ILE A 179 -6.13 2.29 21.40
C ILE A 179 -5.15 1.43 22.19
N ASP A 180 -5.67 0.52 23.02
CA ASP A 180 -4.84 -0.42 23.78
C ASP A 180 -4.68 -1.72 22.98
N LEU A 181 -3.88 -1.64 21.90
CA LEU A 181 -3.54 -2.78 21.06
C LEU A 181 -2.03 -2.85 20.82
N PRO A 182 -1.44 -4.05 20.80
CA PRO A 182 -0.08 -4.24 20.31
C PRO A 182 0.08 -3.69 18.90
N LYS A 183 1.25 -3.12 18.59
CA LYS A 183 1.52 -2.48 17.30
C LYS A 183 1.19 -3.39 16.11
N GLU A 184 1.58 -4.67 16.15
CA GLU A 184 1.30 -5.60 15.05
C GLU A 184 -0.19 -5.89 14.89
N THR A 185 -0.94 -6.04 16.00
CA THR A 185 -2.40 -6.20 15.96
C THR A 185 -3.10 -4.97 15.38
N LEU A 186 -2.61 -3.77 15.70
CA LEU A 186 -3.13 -2.53 15.11
C LEU A 186 -2.86 -2.47 13.60
N LYS A 187 -1.74 -2.99 13.11
CA LYS A 187 -1.46 -3.07 11.67
C LYS A 187 -2.40 -4.04 10.97
N GLU A 188 -2.67 -5.20 11.55
CA GLU A 188 -3.62 -6.16 10.98
C GLU A 188 -5.06 -5.62 10.98
N LEU A 189 -5.44 -4.85 12.01
CA LEU A 189 -6.70 -4.11 12.04
C LEU A 189 -6.74 -3.08 10.90
N ALA A 190 -5.71 -2.24 10.76
CA ALA A 190 -5.62 -1.24 9.70
C ALA A 190 -5.71 -1.88 8.30
N LYS A 191 -5.03 -3.01 8.11
CA LYS A 191 -5.04 -3.81 6.89
C LYS A 191 -6.44 -4.36 6.59
N SER A 192 -7.13 -4.89 7.59
CA SER A 192 -8.51 -5.39 7.45
C SER A 192 -9.47 -4.26 7.03
N ILE A 193 -9.38 -3.10 7.70
CA ILE A 193 -10.18 -1.92 7.36
C ILE A 193 -9.87 -1.43 5.94
N TYR A 194 -8.58 -1.37 5.58
CA TYR A 194 -8.15 -0.99 4.23
C TYR A 194 -8.77 -1.88 3.16
N TYR A 195 -8.65 -3.21 3.27
CA TYR A 195 -9.16 -4.12 2.25
C TYR A 195 -10.67 -3.99 2.09
N GLN A 196 -11.40 -4.02 3.21
CA GLN A 196 -12.86 -3.96 3.19
C GLN A 196 -13.40 -2.60 2.70
N ALA A 197 -12.68 -1.51 2.96
CA ALA A 197 -13.00 -0.20 2.38
C ALA A 197 -12.67 -0.15 0.87
N ASN A 198 -11.48 -0.62 0.47
CA ASN A 198 -11.00 -0.57 -0.90
C ASN A 198 -11.90 -1.38 -1.85
N GLU A 199 -12.26 -2.61 -1.48
CA GLU A 199 -13.20 -3.44 -2.25
C GLU A 199 -14.51 -2.69 -2.53
N ARG A 200 -15.11 -2.08 -1.49
CA ARG A 200 -16.38 -1.35 -1.60
C ARG A 200 -16.29 -0.09 -2.45
N MET A 201 -15.20 0.66 -2.31
CA MET A 201 -14.94 1.87 -3.10
C MET A 201 -14.85 1.60 -4.61
N SER A 202 -14.60 0.34 -5.01
CA SER A 202 -14.63 -0.08 -6.41
C SER A 202 -16.03 0.00 -7.03
N PHE A 203 -17.08 -0.14 -6.20
CA PHE A 203 -18.46 -0.23 -6.66
C PHE A 203 -19.33 0.95 -6.22
N ILE A 204 -19.02 1.54 -5.06
CA ILE A 204 -19.82 2.57 -4.40
C ILE A 204 -19.09 3.91 -4.47
N LYS A 205 -19.79 4.95 -4.97
CA LYS A 205 -19.28 6.33 -5.01
C LYS A 205 -19.74 7.11 -3.78
N PRO A 206 -19.01 8.18 -3.39
CA PRO A 206 -19.49 9.10 -2.37
C PRO A 206 -20.92 9.59 -2.66
N LYS A 207 -21.82 9.67 -1.68
CA LYS A 207 -21.63 9.45 -0.23
C LYS A 207 -22.06 8.04 0.20
N ASP A 208 -21.34 7.46 1.17
CA ASP A 208 -21.71 6.18 1.80
C ASP A 208 -21.25 6.15 3.26
N LYS A 209 -22.19 5.91 4.18
CA LYS A 209 -21.93 6.00 5.63
C LYS A 209 -20.98 4.93 6.16
N ILE A 210 -21.02 3.73 5.58
CA ILE A 210 -20.16 2.62 6.00
C ILE A 210 -18.74 2.91 5.57
N ILE A 211 -18.55 3.29 4.30
CA ILE A 211 -17.23 3.64 3.77
C ILE A 211 -16.67 4.86 4.53
N SER A 212 -17.47 5.90 4.78
CA SER A 212 -17.01 7.07 5.53
C SER A 212 -16.55 6.72 6.95
N ALA A 213 -17.27 5.82 7.63
CA ALA A 213 -16.89 5.35 8.96
C ALA A 213 -15.63 4.47 8.93
N LEU A 214 -15.53 3.50 8.01
CA LEU A 214 -14.32 2.69 7.83
C LEU A 214 -13.09 3.55 7.55
N LEU A 215 -13.21 4.55 6.69
CA LEU A 215 -12.13 5.49 6.39
C LEU A 215 -11.73 6.31 7.61
N PHE A 216 -12.69 6.78 8.40
CA PHE A 216 -12.39 7.49 9.65
C PHE A 216 -11.59 6.60 10.62
N GLU A 217 -12.00 5.35 10.81
CA GLU A 217 -11.28 4.40 11.67
C GLU A 217 -9.91 4.01 11.11
N LEU A 218 -9.79 3.86 9.79
CA LEU A 218 -8.50 3.65 9.15
C LEU A 218 -7.56 4.84 9.40
N GLY A 219 -8.06 6.07 9.29
CA GLY A 219 -7.29 7.28 9.59
C GLY A 219 -6.76 7.29 11.02
N ASN A 220 -7.58 6.84 11.99
CA ASN A 220 -7.19 6.70 13.39
C ASN A 220 -6.04 5.69 13.56
N ALA A 221 -6.21 4.49 13.00
CA ALA A 221 -5.21 3.43 13.02
C ALA A 221 -3.87 3.87 12.39
N VAL A 222 -3.92 4.41 11.18
CA VAL A 222 -2.76 4.87 10.41
C VAL A 222 -2.05 6.03 11.13
N LYS A 223 -2.80 6.92 11.79
CA LYS A 223 -2.21 7.97 12.62
C LYS A 223 -1.42 7.37 13.79
N ILE A 224 -1.97 6.42 14.55
CA ILE A 224 -1.28 5.80 15.68
C ILE A 224 -0.03 5.02 15.22
N ILE A 225 -0.10 4.39 14.05
CA ILE A 225 1.06 3.72 13.43
C ILE A 225 2.21 4.70 13.14
N GLY A 226 1.92 5.99 12.97
CA GLY A 226 2.90 7.07 12.76
C GLY A 226 2.85 7.71 11.36
N GLU A 227 1.93 7.26 10.51
CA GLU A 227 1.83 7.59 9.09
C GLU A 227 0.95 8.84 8.88
N ASN A 228 1.42 9.99 9.39
CA ASN A 228 0.62 11.23 9.45
C ASN A 228 0.07 11.70 8.09
N GLU A 229 0.86 11.63 7.02
CA GLU A 229 0.44 12.08 5.70
C GLU A 229 -0.67 11.19 5.12
N ASN A 230 -0.52 9.88 5.27
CA ASN A 230 -1.53 8.92 4.86
C ASN A 230 -2.81 9.09 5.70
N ALA A 231 -2.69 9.27 7.02
CA ALA A 231 -3.83 9.54 7.89
C ALA A 231 -4.61 10.79 7.46
N ILE A 232 -3.94 11.90 7.13
CA ILE A 232 -4.58 13.12 6.63
C ILE A 232 -5.35 12.85 5.33
N ARG A 233 -4.75 12.14 4.38
CA ARG A 233 -5.40 11.79 3.11
C ARG A 233 -6.65 10.93 3.35
N ILE A 234 -6.55 9.97 4.26
CA ILE A 234 -7.64 9.04 4.60
C ILE A 234 -8.78 9.77 5.33
N TYR A 235 -8.49 10.66 6.27
CA TYR A 235 -9.52 11.48 6.91
C TYR A 235 -10.24 12.40 5.92
N ASN A 236 -9.52 13.00 4.98
CA ASN A 236 -10.16 13.81 3.93
C ASN A 236 -11.06 12.95 3.02
N LEU A 237 -10.64 11.72 2.72
CA LEU A 237 -11.47 10.77 1.99
C LEU A 237 -12.71 10.37 2.81
N ALA A 238 -12.59 10.19 4.13
CA ALA A 238 -13.74 9.95 5.01
C ALA A 238 -14.78 11.09 4.90
N LYS A 239 -14.32 12.34 4.90
CA LYS A 239 -15.17 13.52 4.69
C LYS A 239 -15.82 13.54 3.32
N GLU A 240 -15.07 13.20 2.26
CA GLU A 240 -15.59 13.09 0.89
C GLU A 240 -16.76 12.09 0.83
N TYR A 241 -16.60 10.92 1.47
CA TYR A 241 -17.65 9.91 1.58
C TYR A 241 -18.80 10.27 2.53
N GLY A 242 -18.69 11.39 3.25
CA GLY A 242 -19.79 11.94 4.05
C GLY A 242 -19.61 11.84 5.57
N PHE A 243 -18.40 11.61 6.09
CA PHE A 243 -18.16 11.70 7.53
C PHE A 243 -18.24 13.17 7.99
N GLN A 244 -19.16 13.47 8.91
CA GLN A 244 -19.51 14.86 9.28
C GLN A 244 -19.10 15.29 10.69
N ASP A 245 -18.66 14.37 11.55
CA ASP A 245 -18.26 14.72 12.92
C ASP A 245 -17.02 15.63 12.93
N GLU A 246 -17.08 16.75 13.67
CA GLU A 246 -16.02 17.76 13.75
C GLU A 246 -14.68 17.19 14.26
N LEU A 247 -14.71 16.06 14.99
CA LEU A 247 -13.52 15.35 15.46
C LEU A 247 -12.56 15.02 14.31
N VAL A 248 -13.06 14.77 13.10
CA VAL A 248 -12.20 14.52 11.92
C VAL A 248 -11.31 15.72 11.60
N ASN A 249 -11.82 16.95 11.70
CA ASN A 249 -11.05 18.16 11.42
C ASN A 249 -10.00 18.38 12.52
N GLN A 250 -10.36 18.14 13.78
CA GLN A 250 -9.44 18.23 14.90
C GLN A 250 -8.28 17.22 14.77
N ARG A 251 -8.59 15.99 14.36
CA ARG A 251 -7.58 14.94 14.09
C ARG A 251 -6.70 15.27 12.89
N ILE A 252 -7.24 15.84 11.82
CA ILE A 252 -6.45 16.34 10.67
C ILE A 252 -5.47 17.43 11.13
N ILE A 253 -5.94 18.44 11.88
CA ILE A 253 -5.10 19.51 12.42
C ILE A 253 -3.97 18.93 13.28
N TYR A 254 -4.30 17.99 14.16
CA TYR A 254 -3.31 17.32 15.00
C TYR A 254 -2.25 16.56 14.17
N CYS A 255 -2.65 15.91 13.06
CA CYS A 255 -1.69 15.26 12.17
C CYS A 255 -0.71 16.26 11.53
N TYR A 256 -1.20 17.43 11.09
CA TYR A 256 -0.33 18.51 10.58
C TYR A 256 0.62 19.04 11.65
N GLN A 257 0.13 19.32 12.86
CA GLN A 257 0.97 19.76 13.98
C GLN A 257 2.05 18.72 14.33
N SER A 258 1.69 17.44 14.36
CA SER A 258 2.62 16.34 14.60
C SER A 258 3.72 16.27 13.54
N LYS A 259 3.39 16.56 12.27
CA LYS A 259 4.36 16.63 11.18
C LYS A 259 5.30 17.82 11.35
N ASN A 260 4.77 19.02 11.61
CA ASN A 260 5.58 20.22 11.79
C ASN A 260 6.56 20.07 12.95
N LYS A 261 6.10 19.55 14.09
CA LYS A 261 6.95 19.28 15.25
C LYS A 261 8.06 18.26 14.96
N TYR A 262 7.77 17.24 14.15
CA TYR A 262 8.79 16.29 13.71
C TYR A 262 9.86 16.98 12.84
N VAL A 263 9.44 17.77 11.85
CA VAL A 263 10.35 18.52 10.97
C VAL A 263 11.20 19.51 11.76
N GLU A 264 10.62 20.26 12.70
CA GLU A 264 11.35 21.17 13.59
C GLU A 264 12.44 20.43 14.38
N LYS A 265 12.12 19.26 14.95
CA LYS A 265 13.07 18.44 15.71
C LYS A 265 14.21 17.91 14.84
N GLU A 266 13.91 17.44 13.62
CA GLU A 266 14.94 16.97 12.68
C GLU A 266 15.83 18.12 12.20
N ASN A 267 15.27 19.30 11.94
CA ASN A 267 16.03 20.50 11.60
C ASN A 267 16.97 20.92 12.73
N GLN A 268 16.51 20.85 13.98
CA GLN A 268 17.35 21.13 15.14
C GLN A 268 18.52 20.15 15.25
N LYS A 269 18.28 18.83 15.10
CA LYS A 269 19.35 17.83 15.09
C LYS A 269 20.35 18.07 13.96
N LEU A 270 19.86 18.40 12.77
CA LEU A 270 20.71 18.70 11.63
C LEU A 270 21.60 19.93 11.93
N TYR A 271 21.02 20.97 12.52
CA TYR A 271 21.77 22.17 12.93
C TYR A 271 22.85 21.87 13.97
N GLU A 272 22.53 21.07 15.00
CA GLU A 272 23.50 20.62 16.01
C GLU A 272 24.63 19.79 15.39
N ASN A 273 24.31 18.89 14.45
CA ASN A 273 25.30 18.11 13.71
C ASN A 273 26.20 19.00 12.84
N ILE A 274 25.64 20.00 12.16
CA ILE A 274 26.41 20.98 11.37
C ILE A 274 27.38 21.74 12.28
N ILE A 275 26.94 22.19 13.48
CA ILE A 275 27.82 22.84 14.46
C ILE A 275 28.94 21.89 14.89
N LYS A 276 28.62 20.63 15.20
CA LYS A 276 29.61 19.63 15.61
C LYS A 276 30.66 19.39 14.53
N VAL A 277 30.25 19.27 13.26
CA VAL A 277 31.15 19.14 12.11
C VAL A 277 32.01 20.40 11.92
N LYS A 278 31.43 21.59 12.06
CA LYS A 278 32.19 22.85 12.00
C LYS A 278 33.24 22.93 13.11
N ARG A 279 32.89 22.53 14.34
CA ARG A 279 33.83 22.47 15.48
C ARG A 279 34.90 21.40 15.31
N SER A 280 34.57 20.21 14.79
CA SER A 280 35.58 19.18 14.52
C SER A 280 36.53 19.55 13.38
N LYS A 281 36.20 20.58 12.60
CA LYS A 281 37.06 21.19 11.58
C LYS A 281 37.78 22.45 12.09
N GLN A 282 37.60 22.87 13.35
CA GLN A 282 38.42 23.94 13.93
C GLN A 282 39.88 23.49 13.95
N GLY A 283 40.70 24.14 13.12
CA GLY A 283 42.10 23.80 12.85
C GLY A 283 42.39 23.45 11.38
N VAL A 284 41.38 23.17 10.56
CA VAL A 284 41.52 22.99 9.11
C VAL A 284 40.93 24.22 8.42
N ASP A 285 41.81 25.10 7.95
CA ASP A 285 41.42 26.20 7.09
C ASP A 285 40.99 25.62 5.73
N VAL A 286 39.69 25.71 5.44
CA VAL A 286 39.07 25.12 4.25
C VAL A 286 39.58 25.79 2.98
N ASP A 287 39.97 27.07 3.07
CA ASP A 287 40.61 27.79 1.96
C ASP A 287 42.03 27.27 1.72
N TYR A 288 42.74 26.87 2.78
CA TYR A 288 44.07 26.27 2.68
C TYR A 288 44.06 24.87 2.07
N VAL A 289 43.03 24.07 2.35
CA VAL A 289 42.82 22.77 1.68
C VAL A 289 42.53 22.96 0.19
N GLY A 290 41.66 23.93 -0.15
CA GLY A 290 41.38 24.27 -1.55
C GLY A 290 42.61 24.80 -2.30
N GLN A 291 43.49 25.55 -1.62
CA GLN A 291 44.77 25.99 -2.18
C GLN A 291 45.72 24.81 -2.43
N ILE A 292 45.84 23.85 -1.51
CA ILE A 292 46.66 22.64 -1.70
C ILE A 292 46.14 21.79 -2.87
N GLU A 293 44.82 21.60 -2.98
CA GLU A 293 44.21 20.86 -4.10
C GLU A 293 44.50 21.56 -5.44
N SER A 294 44.36 22.89 -5.49
CA SER A 294 44.65 23.68 -6.68
C SER A 294 46.13 23.58 -7.10
N VAL A 295 47.06 23.64 -6.14
CA VAL A 295 48.50 23.48 -6.38
C VAL A 295 48.83 22.07 -6.90
N LEU A 296 48.22 21.03 -6.35
CA LEU A 296 48.42 19.64 -6.81
C LEU A 296 47.92 19.43 -8.25
N VAL A 297 46.79 20.05 -8.63
CA VAL A 297 46.29 20.02 -10.01
C VAL A 297 47.24 20.74 -10.97
N ILE A 298 47.75 21.91 -10.59
CA ILE A 298 48.71 22.66 -11.42
C ILE A 298 50.01 21.85 -11.60
N LEU A 299 50.55 21.27 -10.53
CA LEU A 299 51.77 20.46 -10.58
C LEU A 299 51.62 19.22 -11.47
N SER A 300 50.46 18.57 -11.44
CA SER A 300 50.19 17.40 -12.28
C SER A 300 50.06 17.76 -13.77
N ILE A 301 49.48 18.91 -14.10
CA ILE A 301 49.46 19.44 -15.48
C ILE A 301 50.88 19.76 -15.97
N VAL A 302 51.68 20.45 -15.15
CA VAL A 302 53.07 20.79 -15.50
C VAL A 302 53.90 19.52 -15.72
N ALA A 303 53.76 18.51 -14.85
CA ALA A 303 54.45 17.24 -14.99
C ALA A 303 54.07 16.52 -16.31
N ALA A 304 52.78 16.54 -16.69
CA ALA A 304 52.33 15.96 -17.95
C ALA A 304 52.92 16.69 -19.17
N LEU A 305 52.97 18.03 -19.14
CA LEU A 305 53.58 18.83 -20.21
C LEU A 305 55.08 18.56 -20.34
N LEU A 306 55.81 18.51 -19.23
CA LEU A 306 57.24 18.17 -19.23
C LEU A 306 57.47 16.78 -19.80
N LEU A 307 56.62 15.81 -19.45
CA LEU A 307 56.71 14.44 -19.95
C LEU A 307 56.46 14.39 -21.48
N ILE A 308 55.50 15.14 -21.99
CA ILE A 308 55.27 15.30 -23.44
C ILE A 308 56.50 15.92 -24.12
N VAL A 309 57.06 16.99 -23.55
CA VAL A 309 58.27 17.63 -24.10
C VAL A 309 59.45 16.68 -24.10
N SER A 310 59.67 15.92 -23.02
CA SER A 310 60.71 14.89 -22.93
C SER A 310 60.51 13.79 -23.98
N ILE A 311 59.27 13.35 -24.24
CA ILE A 311 58.96 12.40 -25.30
C ILE A 311 59.30 12.99 -26.68
N ILE A 312 58.89 14.23 -26.95
CA ILE A 312 59.19 14.91 -28.23
C ILE A 312 60.70 15.06 -28.43
N LEU A 313 61.43 15.48 -27.40
CA LEU A 313 62.88 15.60 -27.44
C LEU A 313 63.56 14.25 -27.65
N TYR A 314 63.08 13.20 -26.97
CA TYR A 314 63.57 11.84 -27.16
C TYR A 314 63.34 11.34 -28.59
N LEU A 315 62.14 11.56 -29.16
CA LEU A 315 61.82 11.19 -30.54
C LEU A 315 62.67 11.98 -31.56
N LYS A 316 62.86 13.29 -31.35
CA LYS A 316 63.73 14.11 -32.20
C LYS A 316 65.19 13.67 -32.11
N TRP A 317 65.69 13.38 -30.91
CA TRP A 317 67.05 12.89 -30.69
C TRP A 317 67.26 11.51 -31.31
N LYS A 318 66.27 10.60 -31.21
CA LYS A 318 66.29 9.30 -31.87
C LYS A 318 66.38 9.44 -33.39
N ASN A 319 65.56 10.32 -33.99
CA ASN A 319 65.60 10.60 -35.43
C ASN A 319 66.89 11.28 -35.92
N LEU A 320 67.73 11.82 -35.02
CA LEU A 320 69.06 12.37 -35.36
C LEU A 320 70.18 11.32 -35.24
N ARG A 321 69.88 10.14 -34.68
CA ARG A 321 70.82 9.01 -34.53
C ARG A 321 70.64 7.91 -35.58
N ASP A 322 69.52 7.92 -36.30
CA ASP A 322 69.20 7.05 -37.45
C ASP A 322 69.56 7.76 -38.76
#